data_AF-A0A6A3UVZ0-F1
#
_entry.id   AF-A0A6A3UVZ0-F1
#
_cell.length_a   1.000
_cell.length_b   1.000
_cell.length_c   1.000
_cell.angle_alpha   90.00
_cell.angle_beta   90.00
_cell.angle_gamma   90.00
#
_symmetry.space_group_name_H-M   'P 1'
#
loop_
_entity.id
_entity.type
_entity.pdbx_description
1 polymer ?
#
loop_
_entity_poly.entity_id
_entity_poly.type
_entity_poly.pdbx_seq_one_letter_code
_entity_poly.pdbx_strand_id
1 'polypeptide(L)'
;DVTEGQLIAEIKALLAKVKNDDLPDIKALFDKELVMDLAETDMDARILAYFQKFKQVVLEHGLEDVFSGDDGEKEKCRRLVSCLAPPVLKADVKTAVRWTDKAAVKSMQKLYTLVYDKAVAHERHFRQNKSQRMMAKVKDKSKDSSASTKSGRAGTAAAQPKKQGRGDFSKKA
;
A
#
# COMPACT_ATOMS: atom_id res chain seq x y z
N ASP A 1 51.94 -26.65 -30.51
CA ASP A 1 51.56 -25.27 -30.14
C ASP A 1 50.12 -25.22 -29.68
N VAL A 2 49.86 -24.48 -28.60
CA VAL A 2 48.48 -24.16 -28.19
C VAL A 2 48.00 -23.05 -29.13
N THR A 3 46.89 -23.28 -29.82
CA THR A 3 46.32 -22.28 -30.73
C THR A 3 45.49 -21.26 -29.95
N GLU A 4 45.49 -20.01 -30.39
CA GLU A 4 44.73 -18.92 -29.77
C GLU A 4 43.23 -19.25 -29.62
N GLY A 5 42.67 -20.00 -30.59
CA GLY A 5 41.29 -20.49 -30.54
C GLY A 5 41.01 -21.45 -29.38
N GLN A 6 41.97 -22.30 -29.00
CA GLN A 6 41.83 -23.21 -27.85
C GLN A 6 41.87 -22.44 -26.52
N LEU A 7 42.75 -21.44 -26.42
CA LEU A 7 42.83 -20.54 -25.27
C LEU A 7 41.53 -19.73 -25.07
N ILE A 8 40.96 -19.19 -26.16
CA ILE A 8 39.68 -18.46 -26.10
C ILE A 8 38.53 -19.39 -25.70
N ALA A 9 38.51 -20.63 -26.20
CA ALA A 9 37.49 -21.61 -25.84
C ALA A 9 37.58 -22.01 -24.36
N GLU A 10 38.78 -22.24 -23.83
CA GLU A 10 39.01 -22.54 -22.41
C GLU A 10 38.67 -21.35 -21.50
N ILE A 11 39.02 -20.12 -21.87
CA ILE A 11 38.64 -18.92 -21.11
C ILE A 11 37.12 -18.77 -21.08
N LYS A 12 36.43 -18.99 -22.21
CA LYS A 12 34.95 -18.97 -22.25
C LYS A 12 34.34 -20.09 -21.41
N ALA A 13 34.92 -21.29 -21.44
CA ALA A 13 34.46 -22.41 -20.63
C ALA A 13 34.66 -22.15 -19.13
N LEU A 14 35.80 -21.60 -18.73
CA LEU A 14 36.08 -21.21 -17.34
C LEU A 14 35.18 -20.06 -16.88
N LEU A 15 34.92 -19.06 -17.73
CA LEU A 15 33.97 -17.98 -17.43
C LEU A 15 32.54 -18.51 -17.28
N ALA A 16 32.11 -19.44 -18.14
CA ALA A 16 30.81 -20.08 -18.01
C ALA A 16 30.73 -20.93 -16.73
N LYS A 17 31.81 -21.64 -16.42
CA LYS A 17 31.90 -22.51 -15.24
C LYS A 17 31.93 -21.71 -13.92
N VAL A 18 32.74 -20.66 -13.83
CA VAL A 18 32.80 -19.76 -12.66
C VAL A 18 31.48 -19.01 -12.44
N LYS A 19 30.77 -18.64 -13.51
CA LYS A 19 29.43 -18.01 -13.40
C LYS A 19 28.35 -18.99 -12.93
N ASN A 20 28.53 -20.29 -13.15
CA ASN A 20 27.54 -21.32 -12.84
C ASN A 20 27.84 -22.10 -11.54
N ASP A 21 29.11 -22.18 -11.11
CA ASP A 21 29.53 -23.03 -9.98
C ASP A 21 29.29 -22.37 -8.60
N ASP A 22 29.28 -21.04 -8.51
CA ASP A 22 28.86 -20.33 -7.29
C ASP A 22 27.44 -19.81 -7.46
N LEU A 23 26.45 -20.67 -7.23
CA LEU A 23 25.06 -20.24 -7.14
C LEU A 23 24.99 -19.14 -6.05
N PRO A 24 24.70 -17.88 -6.40
CA PRO A 24 24.63 -16.82 -5.40
C PRO A 24 23.54 -17.18 -4.40
N ASP A 25 23.60 -16.64 -3.19
CA ASP A 25 22.45 -16.74 -2.28
C ASP A 25 21.26 -16.01 -2.93
N ILE A 26 20.44 -16.77 -3.66
CA ILE A 26 19.31 -16.29 -4.46
C ILE A 26 18.37 -15.51 -3.54
N LYS A 27 18.19 -15.95 -2.29
CA LYS A 27 17.35 -15.22 -1.36
C LYS A 27 17.96 -13.85 -1.05
N ALA A 28 19.23 -13.78 -0.68
CA ALA A 28 19.89 -12.51 -0.36
C ALA A 28 19.95 -11.56 -1.58
N LEU A 29 20.17 -12.12 -2.77
CA LEU A 29 20.17 -11.38 -4.03
C LEU A 29 18.83 -10.70 -4.28
N PHE A 30 17.74 -11.47 -4.23
CA PHE A 30 16.40 -10.92 -4.44
C PHE A 30 15.98 -9.95 -3.34
N ASP A 31 16.32 -10.24 -2.07
CA ASP A 31 16.05 -9.32 -0.96
C ASP A 31 16.74 -7.95 -1.17
N LYS A 32 17.89 -7.91 -1.86
CA LYS A 32 18.66 -6.69 -2.17
C LYS A 32 18.16 -5.98 -3.42
N GLU A 33 17.92 -6.71 -4.51
CA GLU A 33 17.69 -6.11 -5.84
C GLU A 33 16.21 -5.96 -6.18
N LEU A 34 15.35 -6.88 -5.74
CA LEU A 34 13.91 -6.85 -6.02
C LEU A 34 13.16 -5.94 -5.04
N VAL A 35 13.42 -4.64 -5.16
CA VAL A 35 12.77 -3.59 -4.37
C VAL A 35 11.64 -2.95 -5.16
N MET A 36 10.45 -2.92 -4.55
CA MET A 36 9.27 -2.23 -5.07
C MET A 36 9.37 -0.71 -4.82
N ASP A 37 9.13 0.09 -5.86
CA ASP A 37 9.17 1.55 -5.76
C ASP A 37 7.90 2.09 -5.10
N LEU A 38 7.99 2.53 -3.85
CA LEU A 38 6.84 3.09 -3.12
C LEU A 38 6.57 4.56 -3.48
N ALA A 39 7.48 5.23 -4.20
CA ALA A 39 7.32 6.62 -4.62
C ALA A 39 6.43 6.76 -5.86
N GLU A 40 6.46 5.78 -6.77
CA GLU A 40 5.55 5.72 -7.92
C GLU A 40 4.10 5.76 -7.43
N THR A 41 3.30 6.75 -7.81
CA THR A 41 1.92 6.90 -7.31
C THR A 41 0.91 6.04 -8.05
N ASP A 42 1.17 5.72 -9.32
CA ASP A 42 0.30 4.87 -10.12
C ASP A 42 0.49 3.41 -9.69
N MET A 43 -0.58 2.80 -9.21
CA MET A 43 -0.53 1.44 -8.70
C MET A 43 -0.25 0.40 -9.79
N ASP A 44 -0.84 0.59 -10.97
CA ASP A 44 -0.68 -0.32 -12.11
C ASP A 44 0.78 -0.29 -12.55
N ALA A 45 1.33 0.92 -12.73
CA ALA A 45 2.74 1.11 -13.08
C ALA A 45 3.67 0.52 -12.02
N ARG A 46 3.39 0.76 -10.73
CA ARG A 46 4.20 0.26 -9.61
C ARG A 46 4.29 -1.26 -9.59
N ILE A 47 3.14 -1.95 -9.69
CA ILE A 47 3.10 -3.42 -9.65
C ILE A 47 3.70 -3.99 -10.94
N LEU A 48 3.42 -3.40 -12.10
CA LEU A 48 4.01 -3.85 -13.36
C LEU A 48 5.53 -3.73 -13.36
N ALA A 49 6.07 -2.59 -12.93
CA ALA A 49 7.51 -2.36 -12.84
C ALA A 49 8.18 -3.35 -11.87
N TYR A 50 7.53 -3.69 -10.75
CA TYR A 50 8.02 -4.70 -9.81
C TYR A 50 8.17 -6.09 -10.45
N PHE A 51 7.17 -6.55 -11.20
CA PHE A 51 7.23 -7.84 -11.90
C PHE A 51 8.22 -7.83 -13.08
N GLN A 52 8.38 -6.70 -13.75
CA GLN A 52 9.41 -6.52 -14.78
C GLN A 52 10.81 -6.58 -14.17
N LYS A 53 11.02 -5.93 -13.02
CA LYS A 53 12.27 -5.97 -12.27
C LYS A 53 12.66 -7.39 -11.86
N PHE A 54 11.70 -8.22 -11.46
CA PHE A 54 11.96 -9.64 -11.21
C PHE A 54 12.57 -10.33 -12.43
N LYS A 55 11.97 -10.16 -13.62
CA LYS A 55 12.48 -10.75 -14.86
C LYS A 55 13.87 -10.23 -15.21
N GLN A 56 14.11 -8.94 -14.99
CA GLN A 56 15.42 -8.33 -15.20
C GLN A 56 16.49 -8.94 -14.29
N VAL A 57 16.21 -9.08 -12.98
CA VAL A 57 17.14 -9.72 -12.03
C VAL A 57 17.43 -11.17 -12.41
N VAL A 58 16.41 -11.92 -12.85
CA VAL A 58 16.63 -13.30 -13.33
C VAL A 58 17.58 -13.33 -14.52
N LEU A 59 17.38 -12.45 -15.51
CA LEU A 59 18.19 -12.37 -16.72
C LEU A 59 19.63 -11.88 -16.47
N GLU A 60 19.81 -10.84 -15.65
CA GLU A 60 21.12 -10.26 -15.36
C GLU A 60 22.05 -11.22 -14.61
N HIS A 61 21.47 -12.11 -13.80
CA HIS A 61 22.21 -13.09 -13.00
C HIS A 61 22.18 -14.51 -13.58
N GLY A 62 21.64 -14.70 -14.79
CA GLY A 62 21.63 -16.01 -15.46
C GLY A 62 20.83 -17.10 -14.73
N LEU A 63 19.75 -16.70 -14.04
CA LEU A 63 18.96 -17.59 -13.18
C LEU A 63 17.78 -18.25 -13.92
N GLU A 64 17.69 -18.14 -15.25
CA GLU A 64 16.59 -18.68 -16.05
C GLU A 64 16.42 -20.19 -15.86
N ASP A 65 17.54 -20.92 -15.89
CA ASP A 65 17.56 -22.38 -15.72
C ASP A 65 17.17 -22.77 -14.29
N VAL A 66 17.57 -21.97 -13.30
CA VAL A 66 17.23 -22.17 -11.88
C VAL A 66 15.73 -22.05 -11.64
N PHE A 67 15.06 -21.16 -12.38
CA PHE A 67 13.64 -20.94 -12.31
C PHE A 67 12.84 -21.65 -13.42
N SER A 68 13.44 -22.65 -14.07
CA SER A 68 12.76 -23.47 -15.08
C SER A 68 11.86 -24.55 -14.45
N GLY A 69 10.87 -25.02 -15.21
CA GLY A 69 9.93 -26.06 -14.77
C GLY A 69 8.94 -25.64 -13.68
N ASP A 70 8.16 -26.62 -13.21
CA ASP A 70 7.06 -26.39 -12.26
C ASP A 70 7.54 -25.92 -10.88
N ASP A 71 8.69 -26.43 -10.41
CA ASP A 71 9.26 -26.02 -9.13
C ASP A 71 9.94 -24.65 -9.23
N GLY A 72 10.56 -24.35 -10.37
CA GLY A 72 11.08 -23.02 -10.67
C GLY A 72 9.97 -21.96 -10.67
N GLU A 73 8.83 -22.23 -11.30
CA GLU A 73 7.69 -21.31 -11.32
C GLU A 73 7.12 -21.04 -9.91
N LYS A 74 7.05 -22.08 -9.06
CA LYS A 74 6.67 -21.90 -7.64
C LYS A 74 7.67 -21.03 -6.89
N GLU A 75 8.96 -21.22 -7.19
CA GLU A 75 10.02 -20.47 -6.52
C GLU A 75 10.02 -19.00 -6.98
N LYS A 76 9.74 -18.70 -8.26
CA LYS A 76 9.48 -17.31 -8.72
C LYS A 76 8.38 -16.66 -7.90
N CYS A 77 7.25 -17.35 -7.76
CA CYS A 77 6.11 -16.86 -6.99
C CYS A 77 6.49 -16.62 -5.52
N ARG A 78 7.26 -17.54 -4.91
CA ARG A 78 7.74 -17.41 -3.53
C ARG A 78 8.66 -16.19 -3.36
N ARG A 79 9.60 -15.96 -4.28
CA ARG A 79 10.53 -14.83 -4.24
C ARG A 79 9.79 -13.50 -4.41
N LEU A 80 8.87 -13.42 -5.39
CA LEU A 80 7.99 -12.27 -5.59
C LEU A 80 7.21 -11.93 -4.33
N VAL A 81 6.56 -12.90 -3.67
CA VAL A 81 5.81 -12.64 -2.42
C VAL A 81 6.74 -12.25 -1.27
N SER A 82 7.93 -12.83 -1.20
CA SER A 82 8.88 -12.57 -0.10
C SER A 82 9.47 -11.16 -0.15
N CYS A 83 9.64 -10.59 -1.34
CA CYS A 83 10.21 -9.24 -1.51
C CYS A 83 9.14 -8.13 -1.63
N LEU A 84 7.85 -8.47 -1.49
CA LEU A 84 6.78 -7.48 -1.55
C LEU A 84 6.93 -6.44 -0.44
N ALA A 85 6.75 -5.18 -0.85
CA ALA A 85 6.45 -4.06 0.03
C ALA A 85 5.06 -3.53 -0.35
N PRO A 86 4.42 -2.69 0.49
CA PRO A 86 4.69 -2.53 1.91
C PRO A 86 4.43 -3.84 2.70
N PRO A 87 4.92 -3.97 3.95
CA PRO A 87 4.77 -5.19 4.75
C PRO A 87 3.33 -5.68 4.93
N VAL A 88 2.36 -4.77 4.95
CA VAL A 88 0.93 -5.08 5.03
C VAL A 88 0.45 -5.82 3.78
N LEU A 89 0.82 -5.34 2.58
CA LEU A 89 0.50 -6.01 1.32
C LEU A 89 1.13 -7.40 1.26
N LYS A 90 2.41 -7.52 1.64
CA LYS A 90 3.12 -8.80 1.75
C LYS A 90 2.42 -9.79 2.66
N ALA A 91 2.00 -9.37 3.85
CA ALA A 91 1.32 -10.25 4.80
C ALA A 91 -0.03 -10.74 4.28
N ASP A 92 -0.80 -9.85 3.65
CA ASP A 92 -2.11 -10.16 3.07
C ASP A 92 -1.99 -11.12 1.88
N VAL A 93 -1.10 -10.84 0.93
CA VAL A 93 -0.82 -11.74 -0.20
C VAL A 93 -0.31 -13.10 0.29
N LYS A 94 0.61 -13.13 1.26
CA LYS A 94 1.11 -14.40 1.84
C LYS A 94 -0.01 -15.21 2.49
N THR A 95 -0.98 -14.55 3.11
CA THR A 95 -2.15 -15.21 3.70
C THR A 95 -3.09 -15.73 2.61
N ALA A 96 -3.37 -14.91 1.60
CA ALA A 96 -4.24 -15.27 0.49
C ALA A 96 -3.70 -16.48 -0.29
N VAL A 97 -2.42 -16.44 -0.67
CA VAL A 97 -1.75 -17.52 -1.40
C VAL A 97 -1.74 -18.85 -0.60
N ARG A 98 -1.68 -18.78 0.73
CA ARG A 98 -1.70 -19.98 1.59
C ARG A 98 -3.09 -20.58 1.75
N TRP A 99 -4.12 -19.75 1.86
CA TRP A 99 -5.43 -20.19 2.34
C TRP A 99 -6.57 -20.04 1.32
N THR A 100 -6.54 -19.01 0.47
CA THR A 100 -7.67 -18.67 -0.42
C THR A 100 -7.37 -18.91 -1.89
N ASP A 101 -6.18 -18.54 -2.36
CA ASP A 101 -5.78 -18.65 -3.76
C ASP A 101 -4.47 -19.44 -3.90
N LYS A 102 -4.59 -20.76 -3.75
CA LYS A 102 -3.47 -21.69 -3.88
C LYS A 102 -2.94 -21.77 -5.31
N ALA A 103 -3.72 -21.35 -6.30
CA ALA A 103 -3.31 -21.38 -7.70
C ALA A 103 -2.26 -20.30 -8.00
N ALA A 104 -2.30 -19.17 -7.29
CA ALA A 104 -1.29 -18.11 -7.38
C ALA A 104 0.11 -18.55 -6.92
N VAL A 105 0.25 -19.65 -6.15
CA VAL A 105 1.57 -20.23 -5.80
C VAL A 105 2.31 -20.73 -7.05
N LYS A 106 1.59 -21.16 -8.08
CA LYS A 106 2.14 -21.90 -9.23
C LYS A 106 2.07 -21.12 -10.54
N SER A 107 1.71 -19.84 -10.49
CA SER A 107 1.51 -19.04 -11.68
C SER A 107 1.81 -17.58 -11.40
N MET A 108 2.85 -17.07 -12.04
CA MET A 108 3.22 -15.66 -11.93
C MET A 108 2.11 -14.72 -12.42
N GLN A 109 1.31 -15.14 -13.42
CA GLN A 109 0.17 -14.36 -13.90
C GLN A 109 -0.94 -14.24 -12.85
N LYS A 110 -1.33 -15.36 -12.22
CA LYS A 110 -2.33 -15.33 -11.16
C LYS A 110 -1.83 -14.55 -9.94
N LEU A 111 -0.54 -14.68 -9.63
CA LEU A 111 0.08 -13.90 -8.58
C LEU A 111 0.04 -12.40 -8.88
N TYR A 112 0.30 -11.98 -10.12
CA TYR A 112 0.20 -10.59 -10.53
C TYR A 112 -1.20 -10.03 -10.25
N THR A 113 -2.25 -10.72 -10.73
CA THR A 113 -3.64 -10.30 -10.49
C THR A 113 -3.95 -10.21 -9.00
N LEU A 114 -3.54 -11.21 -8.21
CA LEU A 114 -3.78 -11.21 -6.76
C LEU A 114 -3.07 -10.05 -6.05
N VAL A 115 -1.81 -9.78 -6.38
CA VAL A 115 -1.03 -8.68 -5.79
C VAL A 115 -1.67 -7.34 -6.16
N TYR A 116 -2.09 -7.20 -7.42
CA TYR A 116 -2.77 -6.02 -7.92
C TYR A 116 -4.06 -5.74 -7.16
N ASP A 117 -4.99 -6.71 -7.11
CA ASP A 117 -6.29 -6.56 -6.45
C ASP A 117 -6.13 -6.18 -4.97
N LYS A 118 -5.17 -6.82 -4.29
CA LYS A 118 -4.86 -6.53 -2.89
C LYS A 118 -4.30 -5.12 -2.73
N ALA A 119 -3.35 -4.71 -3.58
CA ALA A 119 -2.79 -3.37 -3.54
C ALA A 119 -3.90 -2.31 -3.72
N VAL A 120 -4.80 -2.51 -4.68
CA VAL A 120 -5.90 -1.57 -4.98
C VAL A 120 -6.84 -1.47 -3.79
N ALA A 121 -7.17 -2.60 -3.17
CA ALA A 121 -7.98 -2.62 -1.96
C ALA A 121 -7.31 -1.82 -0.83
N HIS A 122 -6.02 -2.03 -0.58
CA HIS A 122 -5.26 -1.29 0.45
C HIS A 122 -5.26 0.22 0.22
N GLU A 123 -5.07 0.66 -1.02
CA GLU A 123 -5.11 2.09 -1.33
C GLU A 123 -6.50 2.69 -1.17
N ARG A 124 -7.55 1.97 -1.60
CA ARG A 124 -8.94 2.39 -1.38
C ARG A 124 -9.24 2.57 0.11
N HIS A 125 -8.84 1.61 0.94
CA HIS A 125 -8.99 1.69 2.39
C HIS A 125 -8.22 2.87 3.00
N PHE A 126 -6.99 3.10 2.56
CA PHE A 126 -6.18 4.22 3.01
C PHE A 126 -6.82 5.58 2.67
N ARG A 127 -7.28 5.74 1.42
CA ARG A 127 -7.99 6.95 0.97
C ARG A 127 -9.27 7.20 1.75
N GLN A 128 -10.07 6.15 1.96
CA GLN A 128 -11.32 6.25 2.71
C GLN A 128 -11.07 6.62 4.18
N ASN A 129 -10.12 5.98 4.86
CA ASN A 129 -9.77 6.29 6.24
C ASN A 129 -9.21 7.72 6.39
N LYS A 130 -8.40 8.19 5.43
CA LYS A 130 -7.90 9.57 5.42
C LYS A 130 -9.05 10.58 5.33
N SER A 131 -10.00 10.36 4.42
CA SER A 131 -11.19 11.21 4.26
C SER A 131 -12.03 11.27 5.54
N GLN A 132 -12.30 10.11 6.17
CA GLN A 132 -13.06 10.04 7.42
C GLN A 132 -12.39 10.80 8.58
N ARG A 133 -11.06 10.70 8.71
CA ARG A 133 -10.29 11.45 9.73
C ARG A 133 -10.33 12.95 9.50
N MET A 134 -10.30 13.41 8.25
CA MET A 134 -10.41 14.83 7.92
C MET A 134 -11.82 15.36 8.23
N MET A 135 -12.87 14.60 7.90
CA MET A 135 -14.26 14.92 8.25
C MET A 135 -14.49 14.98 9.76
N ALA A 136 -13.91 14.04 10.52
CA ALA A 136 -14.00 14.04 11.99
C ALA A 136 -13.33 15.29 12.61
N LYS A 137 -12.15 15.69 12.12
CA LYS A 137 -11.46 16.92 12.58
C LYS A 137 -12.24 18.20 12.27
N VAL A 138 -12.92 18.26 11.12
CA VAL A 138 -13.77 19.42 10.76
C VAL A 138 -15.00 19.50 11.68
N LYS A 139 -15.60 18.35 12.02
CA LYS A 139 -16.75 18.27 12.92
C LYS A 139 -16.42 18.66 14.37
N ASP A 140 -15.20 18.35 14.81
CA ASP A 140 -14.69 18.73 16.14
C ASP A 140 -14.45 20.25 16.24
N LYS A 141 -13.76 20.82 15.23
CA LYS A 141 -13.52 22.28 15.13
C LYS A 141 -14.79 23.12 15.07
N SER A 142 -15.85 22.60 14.45
CA SER A 142 -17.15 23.29 14.34
C SER A 142 -18.01 23.18 15.60
N LYS A 143 -17.72 22.22 16.49
CA LYS A 143 -18.35 22.10 17.81
C LYS A 143 -17.75 23.10 18.80
N ASP A 144 -16.44 23.32 18.77
CA ASP A 144 -15.78 24.33 19.61
C ASP A 144 -16.14 25.77 19.21
N SER A 145 -16.33 26.04 17.91
CA SER A 145 -16.74 27.36 17.45
C SER A 145 -18.22 27.70 17.68
N SER A 146 -19.07 26.72 18.01
CA SER A 146 -20.48 26.95 18.37
C SER A 146 -20.71 27.07 19.89
N ALA A 147 -19.72 26.70 20.72
CA ALA A 147 -19.78 26.85 22.17
C ALA A 147 -19.41 28.27 22.65
N SER A 148 -18.76 29.10 21.82
CA SER A 148 -18.23 30.41 22.22
C SER A 148 -19.20 31.60 22.03
N THR A 149 -20.44 31.40 21.55
CA THR A 149 -21.40 32.50 21.30
C THR A 149 -22.49 32.65 22.37
N LYS A 150 -22.37 32.02 23.54
CA LYS A 150 -23.36 32.15 24.62
C LYS A 150 -22.75 32.64 25.94
N SER A 151 -22.03 33.76 25.89
CA SER A 151 -21.68 34.56 27.07
C SER A 151 -22.08 36.01 26.83
N GLY A 152 -23.32 36.33 27.17
CA GLY A 152 -23.83 37.69 27.04
C GLY A 152 -25.22 37.86 27.62
N ARG A 153 -25.25 38.16 28.93
CA ARG A 153 -26.26 38.93 29.66
C ARG A 153 -27.39 38.15 30.35
N ALA A 154 -27.20 37.92 31.66
CA ALA A 154 -28.26 37.75 32.65
C ALA A 154 -28.04 38.74 33.81
N GLY A 155 -29.14 39.35 34.29
CA GLY A 155 -29.21 40.31 35.40
C GLY A 155 -29.77 41.66 34.92
N THR A 156 -30.85 42.25 35.45
CA THR A 156 -31.46 42.15 36.79
C THR A 156 -32.89 42.73 36.79
N ALA A 157 -33.63 42.43 37.86
CA ALA A 157 -35.06 42.64 38.09
C ALA A 157 -35.56 44.11 38.24
N ALA A 158 -36.85 44.27 37.92
CA ALA A 158 -37.93 45.11 38.48
C ALA A 158 -37.66 46.46 39.19
N ALA A 159 -38.35 47.53 38.73
CA ALA A 159 -38.96 48.61 39.55
C ALA A 159 -39.92 49.55 38.75
N GLN A 160 -41.23 49.29 38.84
CA GLN A 160 -42.35 50.20 39.19
C GLN A 160 -42.64 51.55 38.43
N PRO A 161 -43.80 52.24 38.64
CA PRO A 161 -44.78 52.55 37.59
C PRO A 161 -44.99 54.05 37.29
N LYS A 162 -45.73 54.39 36.22
CA LYS A 162 -46.27 55.75 35.98
C LYS A 162 -47.80 55.74 35.80
N LYS A 163 -48.45 56.61 36.60
CA LYS A 163 -49.89 56.90 36.67
C LYS A 163 -50.38 57.90 35.59
N GLN A 164 -51.72 58.02 35.53
CA GLN A 164 -52.60 59.08 34.99
C GLN A 164 -53.05 58.91 33.53
N GLY A 165 -54.34 58.94 33.17
CA GLY A 165 -55.63 59.13 33.88
C GLY A 165 -56.75 59.17 32.83
N ARG A 166 -57.95 58.64 33.08
CA ARG A 166 -59.26 59.32 33.30
C ARG A 166 -60.34 58.22 33.18
N GLY A 167 -61.25 58.07 34.16
CA GLY A 167 -62.67 58.48 34.09
C GLY A 167 -63.48 57.53 33.18
N ASP A 168 -64.55 56.84 33.59
CA ASP A 168 -65.72 57.34 34.30
C ASP A 168 -66.57 56.19 34.90
N PHE A 169 -67.50 56.56 35.75
CA PHE A 169 -68.39 55.74 36.57
C PHE A 169 -69.56 55.15 35.75
N SER A 170 -70.13 53.99 36.16
CA SER A 170 -71.51 53.90 36.71
C SER A 170 -72.01 52.46 36.90
N LYS A 171 -72.52 52.18 38.11
CA LYS A 171 -73.70 51.38 38.55
C LYS A 171 -74.00 50.01 37.88
N LYS A 172 -74.07 48.88 38.61
CA LYS A 172 -74.91 48.41 39.76
C LYS A 172 -75.98 47.43 39.25
N ALA A 173 -76.07 46.31 39.97
CA ALA A 173 -77.19 45.39 40.17
C ALA A 173 -77.59 44.50 38.98
#